data_AF-A0A954C435-F1
#
_entry.id   AF-A0A954C435-F1
#
_cell.length_a   1.000
_cell.length_b   1.000
_cell.length_c   1.000
_cell.angle_alpha   90.00
_cell.angle_beta   90.00
_cell.angle_gamma   90.00
#
_symmetry.space_group_name_H-M   'P 1'
#
loop_
_entity.id
_entity.type
_entity.pdbx_description
1 polymer ?
#
loop_
_entity_poly.entity_id
_entity_poly.type
_entity_poly.pdbx_seq_one_letter_code
_entity_poly.pdbx_strand_id
1 'polypeptide(L)'
;MRIVVVAWVALLLALGEAQGTEPWARRAALVEAKRVLDVALPVLTESERGDARPAVKALNDPCWALRLLACDRLEALKLQPELLQVLRRESGPEKEGPSREGPDWIAAWDFADALRVGGEQPHALTRDDAVRSLVTVILVRVRDGAEANKRELLEAALPFTQLVKGTTQRWIAAQLAQFLEPRVLLNDLGAKDLEEALGERGRRVLAWYADHRERLVWDPRAKALRLGAE
;
A
#
# COMPACT_ATOMS: atom_id res chain seq x y z
N MET A 1 -19.61 17.80 0.26
CA MET A 1 -18.17 17.52 0.32
C MET A 1 -17.91 16.31 -0.55
N ARG A 2 -17.50 16.54 -1.80
CA ARG A 2 -17.30 15.48 -2.81
C ARG A 2 -15.94 14.86 -2.55
N ILE A 3 -15.93 13.68 -1.93
CA ILE A 3 -14.74 12.83 -1.86
C ILE A 3 -14.29 12.61 -3.31
N VAL A 4 -13.05 12.98 -3.62
CA VAL A 4 -12.48 12.90 -4.96
C VAL A 4 -12.34 11.41 -5.31
N VAL A 5 -13.38 10.93 -5.98
CA VAL A 5 -13.50 9.64 -6.66
C VAL A 5 -12.51 9.63 -7.83
N VAL A 6 -11.21 9.48 -7.58
CA VAL A 6 -10.21 9.34 -8.67
C VAL A 6 -9.48 8.00 -8.61
N ALA A 7 -9.68 7.19 -7.57
CA ALA A 7 -9.25 5.79 -7.55
C ALA A 7 -10.29 4.79 -8.11
N TRP A 8 -11.51 5.22 -8.43
CA TRP A 8 -12.64 4.31 -8.73
C TRP A 8 -13.21 4.38 -10.16
N VAL A 9 -12.65 5.19 -11.07
CA VAL A 9 -13.15 5.21 -12.47
C VAL A 9 -12.85 3.89 -13.21
N ALA A 10 -11.85 3.12 -12.75
CA ALA A 10 -11.66 1.74 -13.20
C ALA A 10 -12.68 0.75 -12.61
N LEU A 11 -13.44 1.13 -11.57
CA LEU A 11 -14.42 0.26 -10.93
C LEU A 11 -15.81 0.30 -11.58
N LEU A 12 -16.13 1.38 -12.31
CA LEU A 12 -17.38 1.47 -13.07
C LEU A 12 -17.36 0.66 -14.39
N LEU A 13 -16.20 0.16 -14.81
CA LEU A 13 -16.08 -0.80 -15.92
C LEU A 13 -16.11 -2.27 -15.46
N ALA A 14 -16.26 -2.53 -14.15
CA ALA A 14 -16.39 -3.87 -13.58
C ALA A 14 -17.86 -4.36 -13.55
N LEU A 15 -18.68 -3.98 -14.54
CA LEU A 15 -20.09 -4.43 -14.69
C LEU A 15 -20.23 -5.90 -15.13
N GLY A 16 -19.14 -6.67 -15.14
CA GLY A 16 -19.14 -8.09 -15.52
C GLY A 16 -18.47 -9.03 -14.52
N GLU A 17 -18.02 -8.54 -13.35
CA GLU A 17 -17.44 -9.41 -12.34
C GLU A 17 -18.54 -9.93 -11.40
N ALA A 18 -18.56 -11.26 -11.21
CA ALA A 18 -19.60 -11.94 -10.46
C ALA A 18 -19.80 -11.31 -9.07
N GLN A 19 -21.05 -10.96 -8.77
CA GLN A 19 -21.49 -10.67 -7.40
C GLN A 19 -21.03 -11.83 -6.51
N GLY A 20 -20.12 -11.56 -5.57
CA GLY A 20 -19.52 -12.58 -4.69
C GLY A 20 -17.99 -12.63 -4.71
N THR A 21 -17.31 -12.00 -5.68
CA THR A 21 -15.84 -11.90 -5.66
C THR A 21 -15.41 -10.76 -4.73
N GLU A 22 -14.47 -11.03 -3.82
CA GLU A 22 -13.96 -10.04 -2.88
C GLU A 22 -13.39 -8.83 -3.64
N PRO A 23 -13.61 -7.58 -3.18
CA PRO A 23 -13.19 -6.38 -3.91
C PRO A 23 -11.70 -6.36 -4.31
N TRP A 24 -10.82 -6.92 -3.49
CA TRP A 24 -9.38 -7.01 -3.75
C TRP A 24 -8.96 -8.23 -4.61
N ALA A 25 -9.84 -9.21 -4.78
CA ALA A 25 -9.63 -10.38 -5.65
C ALA A 25 -10.12 -10.14 -7.09
N ARG A 26 -10.83 -9.04 -7.32
CA ARG A 26 -11.30 -8.57 -8.62
C ARG A 26 -10.15 -8.38 -9.60
N ARG A 27 -10.36 -8.70 -10.88
CA ARG A 27 -9.34 -8.59 -11.93
C ARG A 27 -8.83 -7.17 -12.05
N ALA A 28 -9.70 -6.17 -11.94
CA ALA A 28 -9.31 -4.76 -11.98
C ALA A 28 -8.29 -4.41 -10.87
N ALA A 29 -8.53 -4.88 -9.63
CA ALA A 29 -7.62 -4.65 -8.51
C ALA A 29 -6.26 -5.35 -8.73
N LEU A 30 -6.26 -6.57 -9.28
CA LEU A 30 -5.04 -7.31 -9.59
C LEU A 30 -4.23 -6.67 -10.73
N VAL A 31 -4.90 -6.16 -11.76
CA VAL A 31 -4.27 -5.44 -12.86
C VAL A 31 -3.61 -4.16 -12.34
N GLU A 32 -4.31 -3.39 -11.52
CA GLU A 32 -3.77 -2.17 -10.92
C GLU A 32 -2.60 -2.47 -9.97
N ALA A 33 -2.73 -3.48 -9.11
CA ALA A 33 -1.62 -3.88 -8.22
C ALA A 33 -0.39 -4.35 -9.01
N LYS A 34 -0.57 -5.03 -10.15
CA LYS A 34 0.54 -5.38 -11.05
C LYS A 34 1.19 -4.13 -11.65
N ARG A 35 0.40 -3.19 -12.18
CA ARG A 35 0.90 -1.90 -12.72
C ARG A 35 1.69 -1.15 -11.66
N VAL A 36 1.16 -1.08 -10.45
CA VAL A 36 1.81 -0.42 -9.31
C VAL A 36 3.17 -1.05 -9.01
N LEU A 37 3.28 -2.38 -9.03
CA LEU A 37 4.56 -3.07 -8.82
C LEU A 37 5.57 -2.82 -9.94
N ASP A 38 5.09 -2.77 -11.18
CA ASP A 38 5.95 -2.49 -12.35
C ASP A 38 6.55 -1.07 -12.28
N VAL A 39 5.91 -0.14 -11.55
CA VAL A 39 6.45 1.20 -11.24
C VAL A 39 7.30 1.22 -9.97
N ALA A 40 6.89 0.53 -8.91
CA ALA A 40 7.61 0.50 -7.64
C ALA A 40 9.01 -0.12 -7.75
N LEU A 41 9.15 -1.17 -8.56
CA LEU A 41 10.43 -1.88 -8.66
C LEU A 41 11.55 -1.00 -9.23
N PRO A 42 11.37 -0.25 -10.35
CA PRO A 42 12.34 0.75 -10.79
C PRO A 42 12.60 1.85 -9.75
N VAL A 43 11.56 2.33 -9.06
CA VAL A 43 11.71 3.34 -7.99
C VAL A 43 12.68 2.86 -6.92
N LEU A 44 12.55 1.62 -6.47
CA LEU A 44 13.43 1.06 -5.44
C LEU A 44 14.84 0.77 -5.99
N THR A 45 14.91 0.10 -7.14
CA THR A 45 16.16 -0.43 -7.71
C THR A 45 17.10 0.68 -8.18
N GLU A 46 16.59 1.65 -8.95
CA GLU A 46 17.43 2.72 -9.48
C GLU A 46 17.84 3.72 -8.39
N SER A 47 17.02 3.87 -7.34
CA SER A 47 17.41 4.67 -6.18
C SER A 47 18.62 4.10 -5.45
N GLU A 48 18.89 2.79 -5.49
CA GLU A 48 20.13 2.24 -4.90
C GLU A 48 21.38 2.71 -5.64
N ARG A 49 21.23 3.07 -6.92
CA ARG A 49 22.30 3.63 -7.76
C ARG A 49 22.41 5.15 -7.62
N GLY A 50 21.60 5.77 -6.75
CA GLY A 50 21.52 7.22 -6.65
C GLY A 50 20.68 7.89 -7.73
N ASP A 51 19.93 7.16 -8.55
CA ASP A 51 19.04 7.75 -9.54
C ASP A 51 17.66 8.04 -8.93
N ALA A 52 17.38 9.32 -8.67
CA ALA A 52 16.11 9.77 -8.13
C ALA A 52 14.99 9.89 -9.18
N ARG A 53 15.29 9.86 -10.48
CA ARG A 53 14.31 10.22 -11.53
C ARG A 53 13.08 9.30 -11.55
N PRO A 54 13.20 7.98 -11.33
CA PRO A 54 12.02 7.12 -11.20
C PRO A 54 11.15 7.50 -10.00
N ALA A 55 11.75 7.85 -8.86
CA ALA A 55 11.02 8.31 -7.69
C ALA A 55 10.31 9.64 -7.96
N VAL A 56 10.99 10.63 -8.54
CA VAL A 56 10.35 11.90 -8.91
C VAL A 56 9.19 11.66 -9.87
N LYS A 57 9.38 10.87 -10.93
CA LYS A 57 8.30 10.51 -11.86
C LYS A 57 7.09 9.90 -11.15
N ALA A 58 7.33 9.01 -10.18
CA ALA A 58 6.30 8.34 -9.40
C ALA A 58 5.54 9.26 -8.42
N LEU A 59 6.05 10.46 -8.09
CA LEU A 59 5.28 11.45 -7.32
C LEU A 59 4.01 11.89 -8.05
N ASN A 60 3.91 11.69 -9.36
CA ASN A 60 2.73 12.00 -10.17
C ASN A 60 1.90 10.76 -10.54
N ASP A 61 2.17 9.61 -9.93
CA ASP A 61 1.39 8.39 -10.14
C ASP A 61 0.00 8.52 -9.49
N PRO A 62 -1.08 8.01 -10.11
CA PRO A 62 -2.41 8.01 -9.50
C PRO A 62 -2.47 7.27 -8.15
N CYS A 63 -1.61 6.27 -7.95
CA CYS A 63 -1.53 5.53 -6.70
C CYS A 63 -0.76 6.32 -5.64
N TRP A 64 -1.48 6.75 -4.59
CA TRP A 64 -0.88 7.47 -3.46
C TRP A 64 0.22 6.70 -2.74
N ALA A 65 0.13 5.37 -2.67
CA ALA A 65 1.15 4.53 -2.03
C ALA A 65 2.48 4.58 -2.81
N LEU A 66 2.43 4.68 -4.15
CA LEU A 66 3.62 4.90 -4.97
C LEU A 66 4.22 6.28 -4.74
N ARG A 67 3.39 7.32 -4.65
CA ARG A 67 3.87 8.68 -4.38
C ARG A 67 4.57 8.78 -3.02
N LEU A 68 4.02 8.10 -2.00
CA LEU A 68 4.65 8.04 -0.69
C LEU A 68 5.93 7.19 -0.69
N LEU A 69 5.95 6.05 -1.39
CA LEU A 69 7.17 5.27 -1.59
C LEU A 69 8.26 6.11 -2.27
N ALA A 70 7.89 6.89 -3.28
CA ALA A 70 8.78 7.83 -3.93
C ALA A 70 9.34 8.87 -2.96
N CYS A 71 8.52 9.44 -2.08
CA CYS A 71 9.00 10.34 -1.02
C CYS A 71 10.04 9.65 -0.11
N ASP A 72 9.79 8.43 0.33
CA ASP A 72 10.73 7.67 1.18
C ASP A 72 12.07 7.41 0.45
N ARG A 73 12.04 7.19 -0.86
CA ARG A 73 13.26 7.07 -1.68
C ARG A 73 13.99 8.39 -1.85
N LEU A 74 13.28 9.49 -2.08
CA LEU A 74 13.89 10.81 -2.16
C LEU A 74 14.52 11.23 -0.82
N GLU A 75 13.90 10.86 0.30
CA GLU A 75 14.49 11.02 1.65
C GLU A 75 15.80 10.23 1.80
N ALA A 76 15.80 8.96 1.37
CA ALA A 76 17.00 8.13 1.40
C ALA A 76 18.14 8.74 0.57
N LEU A 77 17.80 9.37 -0.56
CA LEU A 77 18.72 10.10 -1.43
C LEU A 77 19.09 11.51 -0.94
N LYS A 78 18.59 11.91 0.25
CA LYS A 78 18.89 13.19 0.91
C LYS A 78 18.28 14.42 0.25
N LEU A 79 17.06 14.29 -0.29
CA LEU A 79 16.24 15.46 -0.63
C LEU A 79 16.05 16.35 0.61
N GLN A 80 16.01 17.66 0.40
CA GLN A 80 15.86 18.65 1.47
C GLN A 80 14.58 18.37 2.30
N PRO A 81 14.66 18.37 3.65
CA PRO A 81 13.53 18.02 4.52
C PRO A 81 12.28 18.87 4.30
N GLU A 82 12.44 20.16 4.02
CA GLU A 82 11.35 21.12 3.83
C GLU A 82 10.53 20.76 2.59
N LEU A 83 11.21 20.52 1.47
CA LEU A 83 10.60 20.09 0.22
C LEU A 83 9.95 18.70 0.38
N LEU A 84 10.65 17.77 1.04
CA LEU A 84 10.11 16.44 1.31
C LEU A 84 8.80 16.48 2.11
N GLN A 85 8.68 17.37 3.11
CA GLN A 85 7.45 17.52 3.88
C GLN A 85 6.28 18.00 3.01
N VAL A 86 6.53 18.94 2.09
CA VAL A 86 5.52 19.40 1.13
C VAL A 86 5.08 18.25 0.23
N LEU A 87 6.03 17.55 -0.40
CA LEU A 87 5.75 16.42 -1.29
C LEU A 87 4.99 15.31 -0.57
N ARG A 88 5.35 14.96 0.67
CA ARG A 88 4.63 13.94 1.47
C ARG A 88 3.19 14.35 1.75
N ARG A 89 2.95 15.62 2.07
CA ARG A 89 1.60 16.16 2.32
C ARG A 89 0.74 16.10 1.06
N GLU A 90 1.32 16.38 -0.10
CA GLU A 90 0.63 16.33 -1.40
C GLU A 90 0.49 14.92 -1.97
N SER A 91 1.26 13.96 -1.47
CA SER A 91 1.25 12.57 -1.92
C SER A 91 0.21 11.68 -1.24
N GLY A 92 -0.52 12.21 -0.23
CA GLY A 92 -1.49 11.45 0.57
C GLY A 92 -2.67 10.87 -0.22
N PRO A 93 -3.46 9.98 0.42
CA PRO A 93 -4.59 9.28 -0.22
C PRO A 93 -5.73 10.20 -0.67
N GLU A 94 -5.87 11.37 -0.03
CA GLU A 94 -6.91 12.37 -0.33
C GLU A 94 -6.45 13.43 -1.34
N LYS A 95 -5.27 13.23 -1.95
CA LYS A 95 -4.63 14.19 -2.85
C LYS A 95 -4.46 13.60 -4.24
N GLU A 96 -4.38 14.47 -5.23
CA GLU A 96 -4.08 14.10 -6.61
C GLU A 96 -2.58 13.94 -6.87
N GLY A 97 -1.74 14.39 -5.92
CA GLY A 97 -0.30 14.48 -6.06
C GLY A 97 0.19 15.92 -6.27
N PRO A 98 1.50 16.16 -6.20
CA PRO A 98 2.12 17.43 -6.54
C PRO A 98 1.91 17.81 -8.01
N SER A 99 1.64 19.10 -8.27
CA SER A 99 1.46 19.62 -9.63
C SER A 99 2.74 19.51 -10.45
N ARG A 100 2.65 19.01 -11.70
CA ARG A 100 3.79 18.86 -12.62
C ARG A 100 4.44 20.18 -13.04
N GLU A 101 3.70 21.27 -12.92
CA GLU A 101 4.17 22.63 -13.23
C GLU A 101 4.45 23.41 -11.95
N GLY A 102 4.24 22.79 -10.79
CA GLY A 102 4.45 23.40 -9.48
C GLY A 102 5.94 23.50 -9.12
N PRO A 103 6.31 24.49 -8.28
CA PRO A 103 7.70 24.70 -7.88
C PRO A 103 8.30 23.48 -7.17
N ASP A 104 7.51 22.77 -6.37
CA ASP A 104 7.98 21.60 -5.61
C ASP A 104 8.35 20.40 -6.52
N TRP A 105 7.59 20.21 -7.60
CA TRP A 105 7.89 19.17 -8.59
C TRP A 105 9.15 19.51 -9.40
N ILE A 106 9.27 20.78 -9.83
CA ILE A 106 10.45 21.26 -10.54
C ILE A 106 11.69 21.11 -9.66
N ALA A 107 11.62 21.53 -8.39
CA ALA A 107 12.72 21.39 -7.46
C ALA A 107 13.12 19.92 -7.21
N ALA A 108 12.16 18.99 -7.21
CA ALA A 108 12.44 17.57 -7.12
C ALA A 108 13.18 17.03 -8.37
N TRP A 109 12.84 17.52 -9.57
CA TRP A 109 13.57 17.20 -10.80
C TRP A 109 14.97 17.81 -10.82
N ASP A 110 15.11 19.08 -10.46
CA ASP A 110 16.43 19.74 -10.37
C ASP A 110 17.36 18.98 -9.41
N PHE A 111 16.83 18.52 -8.28
CA PHE A 111 17.54 17.63 -7.37
C PHE A 111 17.95 16.31 -8.05
N ALA A 112 17.03 15.64 -8.74
CA ALA A 112 17.31 14.36 -9.39
C ALA A 112 18.37 14.49 -10.49
N ASP A 113 18.34 15.57 -11.27
CA ASP A 113 19.31 15.84 -12.34
C ASP A 113 20.69 16.23 -11.78
N ALA A 114 20.75 16.79 -10.57
CA ALA A 114 22.01 17.10 -9.89
C ALA A 114 22.71 15.87 -9.29
N LEU A 115 21.97 14.76 -9.09
CA LEU A 115 22.55 13.53 -8.54
C LEU A 115 23.42 12.82 -9.58
N ARG A 116 24.58 12.35 -9.13
CA ARG A 116 25.44 11.47 -9.92
C ARG A 116 25.01 10.03 -9.72
N VAL A 117 24.54 9.39 -10.78
CA VAL A 117 24.20 7.97 -10.77
C VAL A 117 25.48 7.14 -10.66
N GLY A 118 25.56 6.32 -9.62
CA GLY A 118 26.67 5.41 -9.34
C GLY A 118 26.77 4.27 -10.36
N GLY A 119 28.00 3.80 -10.56
CA GLY A 119 28.33 2.70 -11.47
C GLY A 119 28.23 1.29 -10.86
N GLU A 120 28.04 1.18 -9.54
CA GLU A 120 27.82 -0.13 -8.91
C GLU A 120 26.44 -0.67 -9.27
N GLN A 121 26.40 -1.97 -9.53
CA GLN A 121 25.16 -2.66 -9.84
C GLN A 121 24.30 -2.70 -8.56
N PRO A 122 23.03 -2.27 -8.61
CA PRO A 122 22.18 -2.29 -7.43
C PRO A 122 22.01 -3.73 -6.95
N HIS A 123 21.67 -3.90 -5.68
CA HIS A 123 21.22 -5.21 -5.22
C HIS A 123 20.01 -5.62 -6.06
N ALA A 124 19.95 -6.89 -6.44
CA ALA A 124 18.85 -7.42 -7.23
C ALA A 124 17.58 -7.45 -6.35
N LEU A 125 16.89 -6.32 -6.26
CA LEU A 125 15.60 -6.22 -5.60
C LEU A 125 14.59 -7.06 -6.36
N THR A 126 13.81 -7.81 -5.60
CA THR A 126 12.80 -8.69 -6.14
C THR A 126 11.43 -8.03 -6.12
N ARG A 127 10.48 -8.65 -6.82
CA ARG A 127 9.07 -8.26 -6.74
C ARG A 127 8.52 -8.34 -5.30
N ASP A 128 9.01 -9.28 -4.51
CA ASP A 128 8.61 -9.46 -3.11
C ASP A 128 9.08 -8.28 -2.24
N ASP A 129 10.26 -7.73 -2.51
CA ASP A 129 10.78 -6.54 -1.81
C ASP A 129 9.90 -5.33 -2.13
N ALA A 130 9.55 -5.13 -3.40
CA ALA A 130 8.64 -4.06 -3.80
C ALA A 130 7.25 -4.17 -3.14
N VAL A 131 6.71 -5.38 -3.05
CA VAL A 131 5.45 -5.64 -2.34
C VAL A 131 5.59 -5.31 -0.86
N ARG A 132 6.66 -5.74 -0.19
CA ARG A 132 6.89 -5.44 1.23
C ARG A 132 6.99 -3.94 1.48
N SER A 133 7.70 -3.19 0.64
CA SER A 133 7.80 -1.74 0.76
C SER A 133 6.45 -1.06 0.59
N LEU A 134 5.69 -1.39 -0.46
CA LEU A 134 4.36 -0.81 -0.70
C LEU A 134 3.37 -1.14 0.40
N VAL A 135 3.30 -2.41 0.82
CA VAL A 135 2.42 -2.83 1.92
C VAL A 135 2.82 -2.09 3.20
N THR A 136 4.11 -1.94 3.49
CA THR A 136 4.57 -1.16 4.66
C THR A 136 4.08 0.28 4.60
N VAL A 137 4.23 0.97 3.46
CA VAL A 137 3.71 2.33 3.26
C VAL A 137 2.21 2.40 3.54
N ILE A 138 1.45 1.44 3.01
CA ILE A 138 0.00 1.37 3.21
C ILE A 138 -0.34 1.21 4.70
N LEU A 139 0.30 0.27 5.39
CA LEU A 139 0.00 -0.05 6.78
C LEU A 139 0.39 1.07 7.75
N VAL A 140 1.47 1.81 7.47
CA VAL A 140 1.80 3.04 8.20
C VAL A 140 0.64 4.04 8.08
N ARG A 141 0.04 4.18 6.89
CA ARG A 141 -1.13 5.05 6.72
C ARG A 141 -2.40 4.52 7.37
N VAL A 142 -2.58 3.21 7.49
CA VAL A 142 -3.67 2.65 8.32
C VAL A 142 -3.51 3.06 9.79
N ARG A 143 -2.28 3.09 10.31
CA ARG A 143 -2.00 3.49 11.70
C ARG A 143 -2.32 4.97 11.93
N ASP A 144 -1.85 5.83 11.02
CA ASP A 144 -1.91 7.29 11.19
C ASP A 144 -3.17 7.95 10.61
N GLY A 145 -3.90 7.25 9.75
CA GLY A 145 -5.05 7.78 9.02
C GLY A 145 -6.29 8.03 9.88
N ALA A 146 -7.23 8.82 9.35
CA ALA A 146 -8.53 9.04 9.97
C ALA A 146 -9.33 7.74 10.08
N GLU A 147 -10.08 7.58 11.17
CA GLU A 147 -10.79 6.34 11.52
C GLU A 147 -11.72 5.84 10.40
N ALA A 148 -12.46 6.75 9.75
CA ALA A 148 -13.44 6.43 8.71
C ALA A 148 -12.84 5.69 7.50
N ASN A 149 -11.54 5.87 7.23
CA ASN A 149 -10.89 5.34 6.01
C ASN A 149 -9.98 4.14 6.28
N LYS A 150 -9.82 3.71 7.55
CA LYS A 150 -8.81 2.69 7.92
C LYS A 150 -9.05 1.33 7.27
N ARG A 151 -10.31 0.91 7.12
CA ARG A 151 -10.67 -0.33 6.42
C ARG A 151 -10.28 -0.25 4.95
N GLU A 152 -10.65 0.83 4.26
CA GLU A 152 -10.34 1.02 2.84
C GLU A 152 -8.82 1.06 2.58
N LEU A 153 -8.08 1.74 3.47
CA LEU A 153 -6.62 1.76 3.42
C LEU A 153 -6.02 0.37 3.61
N LEU A 154 -6.57 -0.43 4.53
CA LEU A 154 -6.11 -1.80 4.78
C LEU A 154 -6.42 -2.71 3.59
N GLU A 155 -7.62 -2.59 3.01
CA GLU A 155 -8.02 -3.35 1.82
C GLU A 155 -7.14 -3.04 0.60
N ALA A 156 -6.55 -1.85 0.50
CA ALA A 156 -5.60 -1.50 -0.55
C ALA A 156 -4.32 -2.37 -0.55
N ALA A 157 -3.97 -3.00 0.58
CA ALA A 157 -2.83 -3.93 0.66
C ALA A 157 -3.17 -5.36 0.20
N LEU A 158 -4.45 -5.74 0.19
CA LEU A 158 -4.89 -7.12 -0.05
C LEU A 158 -4.67 -7.63 -1.48
N PRO A 159 -4.79 -6.83 -2.56
CA PRO A 159 -4.51 -7.32 -3.92
C PRO A 159 -3.09 -7.88 -4.07
N PHE A 160 -2.11 -7.33 -3.35
CA PHE A 160 -0.73 -7.80 -3.41
C PHE A 160 -0.57 -9.23 -2.89
N THR A 161 -1.45 -9.70 -1.99
CA THR A 161 -1.41 -11.08 -1.46
C THR A 161 -1.57 -12.13 -2.56
N GLN A 162 -2.26 -11.79 -3.66
CA GLN A 162 -2.48 -12.68 -4.80
C GLN A 162 -1.32 -12.63 -5.81
N LEU A 163 -0.45 -11.62 -5.71
CA LEU A 163 0.70 -11.43 -6.61
C LEU A 163 2.00 -12.02 -6.05
N VAL A 164 2.00 -12.47 -4.81
CA VAL A 164 3.15 -13.07 -4.11
C VAL A 164 2.83 -14.48 -3.64
N LYS A 165 3.86 -15.25 -3.28
CA LYS A 165 3.71 -16.64 -2.81
C LYS A 165 4.52 -16.86 -1.53
N GLY A 166 4.24 -17.99 -0.86
CA GLY A 166 5.05 -18.48 0.25
C GLY A 166 5.11 -17.51 1.44
N THR A 167 6.32 -17.21 1.88
CA THR A 167 6.59 -16.42 3.10
C THR A 167 6.10 -14.98 3.03
N THR A 168 6.14 -14.36 1.85
CA THR A 168 5.66 -12.98 1.66
C THR A 168 4.14 -12.90 1.79
N GLN A 169 3.41 -13.87 1.26
CA GLN A 169 1.96 -13.95 1.44
C GLN A 169 1.59 -14.10 2.93
N ARG A 170 2.27 -15.03 3.64
CA ARG A 170 2.08 -15.22 5.10
C ARG A 170 2.39 -13.94 5.88
N TRP A 171 3.45 -13.23 5.50
CA TRP A 171 3.82 -11.96 6.14
C TRP A 171 2.75 -10.89 5.97
N ILE A 172 2.17 -10.71 4.77
CA ILE A 172 1.09 -9.73 4.56
C ILE A 172 -0.13 -10.09 5.42
N ALA A 173 -0.51 -11.37 5.46
CA ALA A 173 -1.62 -11.82 6.31
C ALA A 173 -1.33 -11.59 7.81
N ALA A 174 -0.08 -11.76 8.24
CA ALA A 174 0.32 -11.45 9.61
C ALA A 174 0.22 -9.95 9.92
N GLN A 175 0.55 -9.08 8.95
CA GLN A 175 0.35 -7.65 9.11
C GLN A 175 -1.14 -7.30 9.18
N LEU A 176 -1.98 -7.89 8.34
CA LEU A 176 -3.43 -7.73 8.39
C LEU A 176 -3.97 -8.11 9.77
N ALA A 177 -3.56 -9.27 10.29
CA ALA A 177 -4.01 -9.80 11.58
C ALA A 177 -3.73 -8.85 12.77
N GLN A 178 -2.69 -8.01 12.70
CA GLN A 178 -2.40 -7.02 13.75
C GLN A 178 -3.50 -5.95 13.87
N PHE A 179 -4.27 -5.73 12.81
CA PHE A 179 -5.38 -4.78 12.79
C PHE A 179 -6.73 -5.47 13.04
N LEU A 180 -6.76 -6.74 13.42
CA LEU A 180 -7.97 -7.49 13.77
C LEU A 180 -8.00 -7.76 15.27
N GLU A 181 -9.18 -7.85 15.86
CA GLU A 181 -9.31 -8.24 17.26
C GLU A 181 -8.81 -9.68 17.49
N PRO A 182 -7.68 -9.88 18.19
CA PRO A 182 -7.03 -11.19 18.21
C PRO A 182 -7.88 -12.27 18.87
N ARG A 183 -8.62 -11.92 19.94
CA ARG A 183 -9.44 -12.89 20.67
C ARG A 183 -10.58 -13.43 19.81
N VAL A 184 -11.26 -12.56 19.07
CA VAL A 184 -12.36 -12.96 18.19
C VAL A 184 -11.81 -13.79 17.03
N LEU A 185 -10.76 -13.30 16.37
CA LEU A 185 -10.12 -14.00 15.26
C LEU A 185 -9.68 -15.42 15.66
N LEU A 186 -8.98 -15.57 16.79
CA LEU A 186 -8.48 -16.86 17.24
C LEU A 186 -9.61 -17.81 17.66
N ASN A 187 -10.65 -17.29 18.34
CA ASN A 187 -11.81 -18.10 18.74
C ASN A 187 -12.58 -18.61 17.53
N ASP A 188 -12.89 -17.74 16.55
CA ASP A 188 -13.63 -18.12 15.34
C ASP A 188 -12.85 -19.12 14.48
N LEU A 189 -11.53 -18.95 14.43
CA LEU A 189 -10.66 -19.91 13.76
C LEU A 189 -10.41 -21.17 14.60
N GLY A 190 -10.77 -21.22 15.88
CA GLY A 190 -10.41 -22.33 16.77
C GLY A 190 -8.89 -22.55 16.86
N ALA A 191 -8.10 -21.48 16.77
CA ALA A 191 -6.63 -21.50 16.83
C ALA A 191 -6.14 -21.09 18.22
N LYS A 192 -5.08 -21.73 18.72
CA LYS A 192 -4.51 -21.42 20.05
C LYS A 192 -3.74 -20.10 20.06
N ASP A 193 -3.07 -19.81 18.94
CA ASP A 193 -2.26 -18.62 18.77
C ASP A 193 -2.26 -18.14 17.31
N LEU A 194 -1.62 -16.99 17.09
CA LEU A 194 -1.53 -16.38 15.77
C LEU A 194 -0.70 -17.21 14.79
N GLU A 195 0.28 -17.99 15.27
CA GLU A 195 1.10 -18.82 14.41
C GLU A 195 0.26 -19.93 13.75
N GLU A 196 -0.56 -20.61 14.56
CA GLU A 196 -1.52 -21.61 14.12
C GLU A 196 -2.62 -21.01 13.22
N ALA A 197 -3.11 -19.82 13.55
CA ALA A 197 -4.12 -19.13 12.74
C ALA A 197 -3.59 -18.75 11.35
N LEU A 198 -2.35 -18.27 11.27
CA LEU A 198 -1.73 -17.91 10.00
C LEU A 198 -1.44 -19.16 9.16
N GLY A 199 -1.05 -20.29 9.76
CA GLY A 199 -0.64 -21.48 9.01
C GLY A 199 0.45 -21.17 7.97
N GLU A 200 0.54 -21.94 6.88
CA GLU A 200 1.63 -21.80 5.89
C GLU A 200 1.58 -20.46 5.12
N ARG A 201 0.40 -19.89 4.87
CA ARG A 201 0.20 -18.76 3.94
C ARG A 201 -0.76 -17.67 4.40
N GLY A 202 -1.23 -17.71 5.63
CA GLY A 202 -2.22 -16.78 6.15
C GLY A 202 -3.64 -16.96 5.60
N ARG A 203 -3.91 -18.02 4.84
CA ARG A 203 -5.17 -18.22 4.10
C ARG A 203 -6.41 -18.17 4.99
N ARG A 204 -6.33 -18.76 6.19
CA ARG A 204 -7.45 -18.79 7.14
C ARG A 204 -7.82 -17.39 7.63
N VAL A 205 -6.82 -16.57 7.95
CA VAL A 205 -7.01 -15.17 8.34
C VAL A 205 -7.58 -14.35 7.18
N LEU A 206 -7.06 -14.53 5.97
CA LEU A 206 -7.56 -13.83 4.78
C LEU A 206 -9.02 -14.20 4.46
N ALA A 207 -9.36 -15.49 4.55
CA ALA A 207 -10.74 -15.97 4.35
C ALA A 207 -11.66 -15.44 5.45
N TRP A 208 -11.26 -15.54 6.72
CA TRP A 208 -12.04 -14.99 7.83
C TRP A 208 -12.30 -13.49 7.64
N TYR A 209 -11.28 -12.71 7.22
CA TYR A 209 -11.46 -11.30 6.93
C TYR A 209 -12.48 -11.07 5.81
N ALA A 210 -12.39 -11.84 4.71
CA ALA A 210 -13.33 -11.78 3.60
C ALA A 210 -14.78 -12.03 4.04
N ASP A 211 -15.01 -13.05 4.87
CA ASP A 211 -16.33 -13.44 5.35
C ASP A 211 -16.97 -12.40 6.27
N HIS A 212 -16.14 -11.64 7.00
CA HIS A 212 -16.60 -10.71 8.03
C HIS A 212 -16.47 -9.23 7.64
N ARG A 213 -15.89 -8.89 6.48
CA ARG A 213 -15.49 -7.52 6.09
C ARG A 213 -16.57 -6.45 6.22
N GLU A 214 -17.83 -6.79 5.96
CA GLU A 214 -18.95 -5.83 6.03
C GLU A 214 -19.40 -5.55 7.46
N ARG A 215 -19.03 -6.43 8.40
CA ARG A 215 -19.32 -6.29 9.83
C ARG A 215 -18.14 -5.69 10.60
N LEU A 216 -16.97 -5.56 9.98
CA LEU A 216 -15.77 -5.05 10.64
C LEU A 216 -15.85 -3.52 10.79
N VAL A 217 -15.82 -3.07 12.04
CA VAL A 217 -15.82 -1.65 12.43
C VAL A 217 -14.52 -1.33 13.14
N TRP A 218 -13.93 -0.16 12.86
CA TRP A 218 -12.72 0.29 13.54
C TRP A 218 -13.02 0.69 14.98
N ASP A 219 -12.34 0.06 15.94
CA ASP A 219 -12.33 0.48 17.34
C ASP A 219 -11.06 1.31 17.63
N PRO A 220 -11.21 2.61 17.94
CA PRO A 220 -10.07 3.50 18.17
C PRO A 220 -9.33 3.22 19.49
N ARG A 221 -10.00 2.64 20.49
CA ARG A 221 -9.39 2.28 21.78
C ARG A 221 -8.50 1.04 21.61
N ALA A 222 -9.00 0.04 20.89
CA ALA A 222 -8.25 -1.18 20.60
C ALA A 222 -7.22 -0.98 19.46
N LYS A 223 -7.37 0.09 18.67
CA LYS A 223 -6.63 0.34 17.43
C LYS A 223 -6.70 -0.87 16.48
N ALA A 224 -7.88 -1.49 16.40
CA ALA A 224 -8.13 -2.70 15.63
C ALA A 224 -9.58 -2.72 15.11
N LEU A 225 -9.82 -3.49 14.06
CA LEU A 225 -11.14 -3.83 13.55
C LEU A 225 -11.78 -4.90 14.43
N ARG A 226 -13.03 -4.68 14.83
CA ARG A 226 -13.87 -5.59 15.61
C ARG A 226 -15.13 -5.93 14.84
N LEU A 227 -15.76 -7.06 15.17
CA LEU A 227 -17.10 -7.34 14.69
C LEU A 227 -18.08 -6.35 15.34
N GLY A 228 -18.82 -5.62 14.53
CA GLY A 228 -19.94 -4.80 15.00
C GLY A 228 -21.05 -5.66 15.60
N ALA A 229 -21.79 -5.08 16.55
CA ALA A 229 -23.00 -5.71 17.08
C ALA A 229 -24.06 -5.83 15.97
N GLU A 230 -24.75 -6.98 15.94
CA GLU A 230 -25.92 -7.21 15.08
C GLU A 230 -27.14 -6.38 15.51
#